data_AF-A0A2V1ATB4-F1
#
_entry.id   AF-A0A2V1ATB4-F1
#
_cell.length_a   1.000
_cell.length_b   1.000
_cell.length_c   1.000
_cell.angle_alpha   90.00
_cell.angle_beta   90.00
_cell.angle_gamma   90.00
#
_symmetry.space_group_name_H-M   'P 1'
#
loop_
_entity.id
_entity.type
_entity.pdbx_description
1 polymer ?
#
loop_
_entity_poly.entity_id
_entity_poly.type
_entity_poly.pdbx_seq_one_letter_code
_entity_poly.pdbx_strand_id
1 'polypeptide(L)'
;MDSRRVVSPLFPSSGNLQSSRLELNDHRIDCSQTSVMSPVPPPPSFIRSRPPSPEPFNFRFINTEDPDDYDILQRIGSGGYGHVHKAQNVITGRVCAVKIVKLQPKKLSKQFKEPDLQFRMSHKNVALLLGVYCTEMHLNMVLQYYSGGTLTERIKSAPQQRVKQAEAASYISQIASGLDHIHRLGVIHRDIKEGNIFLSSNGIVKIGDFGIAVERDPSGLNTGYGGTRGWMSPEMVKSLPYTISTDIWSLGVVCYRLLTGKRPFLAHDGSTYSEKIVAGAYPSSMYLEGIAGDLIRRFLNVDPTQRIDLHETETAQTRASP
;
A
#
# COMPACT_ATOMS: atom_id res chain seq x y z
N MET A 1 -32.86 4.12 -54.07
CA MET A 1 -34.17 3.72 -54.59
C MET A 1 -35.05 3.38 -53.41
N ASP A 2 -36.20 4.02 -53.42
CA ASP A 2 -37.17 4.20 -52.35
C ASP A 2 -37.99 2.92 -52.11
N SER A 3 -38.40 2.67 -50.86
CA SER A 3 -39.74 2.13 -50.53
C SER A 3 -39.91 1.89 -49.02
N ARG A 4 -40.70 2.80 -48.41
CA ARG A 4 -41.44 2.55 -47.17
C ARG A 4 -42.48 1.44 -47.39
N ARG A 5 -42.81 0.67 -46.34
CA ARG A 5 -44.20 0.37 -45.95
C ARG A 5 -44.29 -0.22 -44.55
N VAL A 6 -44.96 0.54 -43.68
CA VAL A 6 -45.67 0.08 -42.47
C VAL A 6 -46.93 -0.67 -42.91
N VAL A 7 -47.46 -1.57 -42.07
CA VAL A 7 -48.89 -1.80 -41.71
C VAL A 7 -49.09 -3.25 -41.22
N SER A 8 -49.34 -3.41 -39.92
CA SER A 8 -50.14 -4.50 -39.29
C SER A 8 -51.63 -4.13 -39.38
N PRO A 9 -52.65 -4.90 -38.91
CA PRO A 9 -52.67 -6.22 -38.26
C PRO A 9 -53.77 -7.15 -38.86
N LEU A 10 -54.02 -8.34 -38.29
CA LEU A 10 -55.34 -9.02 -38.29
C LEU A 10 -55.32 -10.22 -37.32
N PHE A 11 -56.22 -10.20 -36.32
CA PHE A 11 -56.66 -11.35 -35.51
C PHE A 11 -57.86 -12.04 -36.18
N PRO A 12 -58.21 -13.26 -35.75
CA PRO A 12 -59.51 -13.40 -35.10
C PRO A 12 -59.54 -14.25 -33.82
N SER A 13 -60.56 -13.94 -33.02
CA SER A 13 -61.20 -14.59 -31.86
C SER A 13 -61.63 -16.06 -32.13
N SER A 14 -62.01 -16.94 -31.19
CA SER A 14 -62.81 -16.83 -29.95
C SER A 14 -62.88 -18.21 -29.27
N GLY A 15 -63.10 -18.27 -27.95
CA GLY A 15 -63.51 -19.50 -27.24
C GLY A 15 -63.66 -19.33 -25.73
N ASN A 16 -64.90 -19.07 -25.27
CA ASN A 16 -65.33 -18.91 -23.87
C ASN A 16 -65.26 -20.22 -23.06
N LEU A 17 -65.11 -20.15 -21.72
CA LEU A 17 -66.19 -20.38 -20.74
C LEU A 17 -65.70 -20.48 -19.27
N GLN A 18 -66.38 -19.68 -18.44
CA GLN A 18 -66.89 -19.92 -17.09
C GLN A 18 -66.01 -19.92 -15.82
N SER A 19 -66.53 -19.12 -14.87
CA SER A 19 -66.17 -18.97 -13.47
C SER A 19 -66.75 -20.05 -12.56
N SER A 20 -66.11 -20.29 -11.43
CA SER A 20 -66.83 -20.54 -10.16
C SER A 20 -65.93 -20.31 -8.94
N ARG A 21 -66.45 -19.50 -8.01
CA ARG A 21 -66.05 -19.32 -6.59
C ARG A 21 -65.88 -20.66 -5.86
N LEU A 22 -65.05 -20.65 -4.80
CA LEU A 22 -65.21 -21.38 -3.52
C LEU A 22 -64.21 -20.73 -2.53
N GLU A 23 -64.68 -19.90 -1.60
CA GLU A 23 -64.97 -20.19 -0.18
C GLU A 23 -63.76 -19.98 0.75
N LEU A 24 -63.93 -18.97 1.62
CA LEU A 24 -63.07 -18.62 2.75
C LEU A 24 -63.33 -19.63 3.88
N ASN A 25 -62.28 -20.18 4.47
CA ASN A 25 -62.36 -20.75 5.81
C ASN A 25 -61.22 -20.25 6.68
N ASP A 26 -61.64 -19.78 7.84
CA ASP A 26 -60.96 -18.95 8.82
C ASP A 26 -60.60 -19.84 10.00
N HIS A 27 -59.32 -20.19 10.18
CA HIS A 27 -58.87 -20.92 11.37
C HIS A 27 -57.62 -20.30 11.99
N ARG A 28 -57.85 -19.80 13.20
CA ARG A 28 -56.89 -19.28 14.19
C ARG A 28 -55.77 -20.28 14.45
N ILE A 29 -54.54 -19.78 14.45
CA ILE A 29 -53.35 -20.50 14.90
C ILE A 29 -53.16 -20.20 16.39
N ASP A 30 -53.22 -21.25 17.22
CA ASP A 30 -52.79 -21.21 18.61
C ASP A 30 -51.39 -21.84 18.74
N CYS A 31 -50.55 -21.16 19.53
CA CYS A 31 -49.14 -21.44 19.75
C CYS A 31 -48.95 -22.54 20.79
N SER A 32 -48.48 -23.72 20.38
CA SER A 32 -47.56 -24.51 21.20
C SER A 32 -46.94 -25.64 20.38
N GLN A 33 -45.67 -25.48 19.99
CA GLN A 33 -44.65 -26.53 19.98
C GLN A 33 -43.36 -25.97 19.37
N THR A 34 -42.39 -25.72 20.25
CA THR A 34 -41.00 -25.42 19.92
C THR A 34 -40.35 -26.64 19.27
N SER A 35 -40.00 -26.54 17.99
CA SER A 35 -39.10 -27.47 17.31
C SER A 35 -37.86 -26.72 16.84
N VAL A 36 -36.72 -27.23 17.28
CA VAL A 36 -35.38 -26.69 17.07
C VAL A 36 -35.01 -26.85 15.58
N MET A 37 -34.78 -25.75 14.85
CA MET A 37 -34.26 -25.81 13.49
C MET A 37 -32.72 -25.80 13.51
N SER A 38 -32.12 -26.82 12.90
CA SER A 38 -30.68 -26.90 12.62
C SER A 38 -30.24 -25.85 11.58
N PRO A 39 -28.96 -25.44 11.55
CA PRO A 39 -28.48 -24.41 10.62
C PRO A 39 -28.51 -24.88 9.16
N VAL A 40 -28.93 -23.98 8.27
CA VAL A 40 -28.86 -24.15 6.80
C VAL A 40 -27.39 -24.14 6.35
N PRO A 41 -26.93 -25.08 5.51
CA PRO A 41 -25.55 -25.09 5.02
C PRO A 41 -25.30 -23.95 4.00
N PRO A 42 -24.07 -23.42 3.92
CA PRO A 42 -23.73 -22.38 2.95
C PRO A 42 -23.79 -22.91 1.50
N PRO A 43 -24.04 -22.03 0.51
CA PRO A 43 -24.13 -22.45 -0.88
C PRO A 43 -22.79 -22.96 -1.42
N PRO A 44 -22.79 -23.86 -2.42
CA PRO A 44 -21.57 -24.47 -2.95
C PRO A 44 -20.69 -23.42 -3.65
N SER A 45 -19.45 -23.32 -3.22
CA SER A 45 -18.40 -22.53 -3.86
C SER A 45 -18.11 -23.06 -5.26
N PHE A 46 -18.47 -22.29 -6.30
CA PHE A 46 -18.08 -22.57 -7.67
C PHE A 46 -16.57 -22.30 -7.86
N ILE A 47 -15.75 -23.34 -7.70
CA ILE A 47 -14.38 -23.31 -8.20
C ILE A 47 -14.45 -23.45 -9.72
N ARG A 48 -14.34 -22.34 -10.45
CA ARG A 48 -14.16 -22.36 -11.91
C ARG A 48 -12.73 -22.82 -12.22
N SER A 49 -12.58 -24.00 -12.82
CA SER A 49 -11.28 -24.51 -13.27
C SER A 49 -10.75 -23.68 -14.46
N ARG A 50 -9.52 -23.18 -14.34
CA ARG A 50 -8.80 -22.40 -15.36
C ARG A 50 -7.98 -23.35 -16.27
N PRO A 51 -7.86 -23.09 -17.60
CA PRO A 51 -6.99 -23.89 -18.46
C PRO A 51 -5.50 -23.71 -18.10
N PRO A 52 -4.65 -24.72 -18.33
CA PRO A 52 -3.23 -24.64 -18.04
C PRO A 52 -2.52 -23.76 -19.09
N SER A 53 -1.74 -22.76 -18.65
CA SER A 53 -0.83 -22.00 -19.52
C SER A 53 0.63 -22.44 -19.27
N PRO A 54 1.48 -22.46 -20.30
CA PRO A 54 2.84 -22.99 -20.23
C PRO A 54 3.80 -22.05 -19.47
N GLU A 55 4.68 -22.66 -18.65
CA GLU A 55 5.79 -22.18 -17.78
C GLU A 55 6.59 -20.91 -18.18
N PRO A 56 7.39 -20.26 -17.28
CA PRO A 56 7.52 -20.40 -15.83
C PRO A 56 7.40 -19.01 -15.14
N PHE A 57 6.19 -18.55 -14.86
CA PHE A 57 5.98 -17.42 -13.95
C PHE A 57 4.90 -17.87 -12.96
N ASN A 58 5.19 -17.86 -11.67
CA ASN A 58 4.29 -18.45 -10.69
C ASN A 58 3.09 -17.49 -10.44
N PHE A 59 2.03 -17.63 -11.24
CA PHE A 59 0.79 -16.82 -11.27
C PHE A 59 -0.11 -16.96 -10.03
N ARG A 60 0.42 -17.34 -8.87
CA ARG A 60 -0.38 -17.88 -7.74
C ARG A 60 -1.43 -16.89 -7.16
N PHE A 61 -1.39 -15.60 -7.53
CA PHE A 61 -2.22 -14.54 -6.93
C PHE A 61 -2.86 -13.54 -7.91
N ILE A 62 -2.88 -13.82 -9.21
CA ILE A 62 -3.53 -12.93 -10.19
C ILE A 62 -5.03 -13.24 -10.28
N ASN A 63 -5.86 -12.19 -10.22
CA ASN A 63 -7.34 -12.24 -10.14
C ASN A 63 -7.84 -12.87 -8.84
N THR A 64 -7.28 -12.42 -7.72
CA THR A 64 -7.82 -12.71 -6.37
C THR A 64 -9.06 -11.89 -6.04
N GLU A 65 -9.37 -10.91 -6.88
CA GLU A 65 -10.48 -9.97 -6.77
C GLU A 65 -11.23 -9.92 -8.10
N ASP A 66 -12.53 -9.64 -8.07
CA ASP A 66 -13.32 -9.39 -9.28
C ASP A 66 -13.37 -7.88 -9.56
N PRO A 67 -13.03 -7.40 -10.78
CA PRO A 67 -13.19 -5.98 -11.13
C PRO A 67 -14.60 -5.43 -10.90
N ASP A 68 -15.64 -6.25 -11.06
CA ASP A 68 -17.03 -5.82 -10.91
C ASP A 68 -17.42 -5.61 -9.43
N ASP A 69 -16.58 -6.06 -8.49
CA ASP A 69 -16.80 -5.86 -7.06
C ASP A 69 -16.43 -4.45 -6.58
N TYR A 70 -15.83 -3.60 -7.43
CA TYR A 70 -15.25 -2.32 -7.01
C TYR A 70 -15.82 -1.13 -7.78
N ASP A 71 -16.50 -0.23 -7.05
CA ASP A 71 -16.85 1.08 -7.57
C ASP A 71 -15.66 2.03 -7.43
N ILE A 72 -15.11 2.48 -8.56
CA ILE A 72 -13.97 3.40 -8.61
C ILE A 72 -14.47 4.83 -8.42
N LEU A 73 -14.07 5.42 -7.30
CA LEU A 73 -14.46 6.77 -6.90
C LEU A 73 -13.42 7.79 -7.41
N GLN A 74 -13.04 8.74 -6.56
CA GLN A 74 -12.10 9.81 -6.90
C GLN A 74 -10.65 9.33 -7.00
N ARG A 75 -9.88 9.95 -7.89
CA ARG A 75 -8.42 9.82 -7.92
C ARG A 75 -7.80 10.48 -6.69
N ILE A 76 -7.00 9.74 -5.94
CA ILE A 76 -6.34 10.19 -4.70
C ILE A 76 -4.82 10.32 -4.84
N GLY A 77 -4.24 9.80 -5.92
CA GLY A 77 -2.81 9.91 -6.15
C GLY A 77 -2.38 9.63 -7.58
N SER A 78 -1.17 10.04 -7.89
CA SER A 78 -0.45 9.60 -9.09
C SER A 78 1.03 9.47 -8.81
N GLY A 79 1.58 8.35 -9.24
CA GLY A 79 3.01 8.05 -9.14
C GLY A 79 3.61 7.74 -10.52
N GLY A 80 4.91 7.48 -10.55
CA GLY A 80 5.64 7.16 -11.79
C GLY A 80 5.18 5.88 -12.50
N TYR A 81 4.38 5.05 -11.84
CA TYR A 81 3.92 3.75 -12.34
C TYR A 81 2.41 3.69 -12.62
N GLY A 82 1.63 4.74 -12.29
CA GLY A 82 0.18 4.71 -12.49
C GLY A 82 -0.64 5.72 -11.68
N HIS A 83 -1.94 5.44 -11.59
CA HIS A 83 -2.91 6.25 -10.86
C HIS A 83 -3.48 5.47 -9.68
N VAL A 84 -3.72 6.15 -8.57
CA VAL A 84 -4.36 5.55 -7.39
C VAL A 84 -5.73 6.19 -7.21
N HIS A 85 -6.76 5.37 -7.16
CA HIS A 85 -8.14 5.80 -6.92
C HIS A 85 -8.61 5.29 -5.57
N LYS A 86 -9.41 6.09 -4.88
CA LYS A 86 -10.27 5.58 -3.81
C LYS A 86 -11.35 4.74 -4.47
N ALA A 87 -11.68 3.60 -3.88
CA ALA A 87 -12.76 2.75 -4.37
C ALA A 87 -13.54 2.17 -3.18
N GLN A 88 -14.70 1.62 -3.47
CA GLN A 88 -15.51 0.91 -2.49
C GLN A 88 -15.86 -0.47 -3.03
N ASN A 89 -15.59 -1.51 -2.25
CA ASN A 89 -16.07 -2.85 -2.58
C ASN A 89 -17.60 -2.88 -2.38
N VAL A 90 -18.37 -3.14 -3.43
CA VAL A 90 -19.83 -3.01 -3.44
C VAL A 90 -20.53 -4.10 -2.63
N ILE A 91 -19.87 -5.25 -2.43
CA ILE A 91 -20.40 -6.38 -1.65
C ILE A 91 -20.24 -6.11 -0.15
N THR A 92 -19.04 -5.69 0.27
CA THR A 92 -18.68 -5.54 1.69
C THR A 92 -18.85 -4.11 2.21
N GLY A 93 -19.04 -3.13 1.33
CA GLY A 93 -19.04 -1.71 1.65
C GLY A 93 -17.67 -1.15 2.04
N ARG A 94 -16.59 -1.95 2.00
CA ARG A 94 -15.26 -1.56 2.47
C ARG A 94 -14.62 -0.55 1.51
N VAL A 95 -14.10 0.54 2.07
CA VAL A 95 -13.29 1.52 1.34
C VAL A 95 -11.87 1.00 1.15
N CYS A 96 -11.37 1.06 -0.09
CA CYS A 96 -10.03 0.64 -0.48
C CYS A 96 -9.34 1.69 -1.38
N ALA A 97 -8.07 1.46 -1.69
CA ALA A 97 -7.31 2.21 -2.67
C ALA A 97 -6.90 1.26 -3.81
N VAL A 98 -7.23 1.60 -5.06
CA VAL A 98 -6.87 0.80 -6.22
C VAL A 98 -5.75 1.49 -6.98
N LYS A 99 -4.57 0.87 -7.00
CA LYS A 99 -3.41 1.31 -7.80
C LYS A 99 -3.51 0.65 -9.18
N ILE A 100 -3.72 1.47 -10.20
CA ILE A 100 -3.92 1.05 -11.59
C ILE A 100 -2.63 1.31 -12.37
N VAL A 101 -2.01 0.23 -12.86
CA VAL A 101 -0.75 0.24 -13.59
C VAL A 101 -0.98 -0.26 -15.00
N LYS A 102 -0.71 0.57 -16.01
CA LYS A 102 -0.83 0.17 -17.42
C LYS A 102 0.18 -0.92 -17.75
N LEU A 103 -0.29 -2.07 -18.23
CA LEU A 103 0.55 -3.20 -18.61
C LEU A 103 1.44 -2.83 -19.79
N GLN A 104 2.72 -3.17 -19.69
CA GLN A 104 3.70 -2.98 -20.74
C GLN A 104 4.36 -4.34 -21.01
N PRO A 105 4.16 -4.95 -22.21
CA PRO A 105 4.68 -6.29 -22.52
C PRO A 105 6.16 -6.48 -22.19
N LYS A 106 6.99 -5.44 -22.45
CA LYS A 106 8.44 -5.46 -22.18
C LYS A 106 8.82 -5.31 -20.69
N LYS A 107 7.86 -5.04 -19.81
CA LYS A 107 8.09 -4.77 -18.37
C LYS A 107 7.21 -5.61 -17.45
N LEU A 108 6.46 -6.59 -17.95
CA LEU A 108 5.52 -7.39 -17.15
C LEU A 108 6.19 -7.96 -15.90
N SER A 109 7.35 -8.61 -16.04
CA SER A 109 8.09 -9.18 -14.90
C SER A 109 8.40 -8.15 -13.81
N LYS A 110 8.72 -6.90 -14.18
CA LYS A 110 8.95 -5.81 -13.24
C LYS A 110 7.64 -5.31 -12.61
N GLN A 111 6.57 -5.25 -13.38
CA GLN A 111 5.26 -4.78 -12.92
C GLN A 111 4.60 -5.75 -11.94
N PHE A 112 4.76 -7.07 -12.15
CA PHE A 112 4.25 -8.10 -11.25
C PHE A 112 5.13 -8.36 -10.03
N LYS A 113 6.37 -7.83 -10.00
CA LYS A 113 7.25 -7.96 -8.84
C LYS A 113 6.72 -7.22 -7.61
N GLU A 114 6.13 -6.05 -7.78
CA GLU A 114 5.56 -5.27 -6.68
C GLU A 114 4.48 -6.04 -5.91
N PRO A 115 3.38 -6.53 -6.54
CA PRO A 115 2.37 -7.30 -5.84
C PRO A 115 2.92 -8.62 -5.28
N ASP A 116 3.86 -9.29 -5.95
CA ASP A 116 4.48 -10.52 -5.44
C ASP A 116 5.24 -10.29 -4.13
N LEU A 117 6.05 -9.23 -4.06
CA LEU A 117 6.76 -8.86 -2.84
C LEU A 117 5.78 -8.49 -1.74
N GLN A 118 4.81 -7.62 -2.05
CA GLN A 118 3.90 -7.06 -1.04
C GLN A 118 2.93 -8.12 -0.48
N PHE A 119 2.52 -9.11 -1.27
CA PHE A 119 1.63 -10.18 -0.83
C PHE A 119 2.25 -11.06 0.28
N ARG A 120 3.59 -11.18 0.32
CA ARG A 120 4.31 -11.91 1.37
C ARG A 120 4.40 -11.16 2.70
N MET A 121 4.02 -9.88 2.72
CA MET A 121 4.22 -9.01 3.88
C MET A 121 2.97 -8.96 4.75
N SER A 122 3.06 -9.57 5.94
CA SER A 122 2.03 -9.44 6.98
C SER A 122 2.63 -8.81 8.23
N HIS A 123 2.41 -7.51 8.42
CA HIS A 123 2.88 -6.78 9.59
C HIS A 123 1.98 -5.58 9.90
N LYS A 124 1.81 -5.26 11.19
CA LYS A 124 0.96 -4.15 11.65
C LYS A 124 1.41 -2.79 11.09
N ASN A 125 2.69 -2.63 10.74
CA ASN A 125 3.27 -1.40 10.21
C ASN A 125 3.57 -1.43 8.71
N VAL A 126 3.02 -2.40 7.96
CA VAL A 126 3.14 -2.48 6.50
C VAL A 126 1.76 -2.33 5.86
N ALA A 127 1.69 -1.64 4.73
CA ALA A 127 0.46 -1.45 3.97
C ALA A 127 -0.03 -2.77 3.37
N LEU A 128 -1.27 -3.14 3.68
CA LEU A 128 -1.87 -4.40 3.26
C LEU A 128 -2.35 -4.33 1.80
N LEU A 129 -1.86 -5.27 1.00
CA LEU A 129 -2.43 -5.63 -0.29
C LEU A 129 -3.58 -6.61 -0.02
N LEU A 130 -4.81 -6.22 -0.36
CA LEU A 130 -6.01 -7.05 -0.20
C LEU A 130 -6.11 -8.08 -1.31
N GLY A 131 -5.80 -7.66 -2.53
CA GLY A 131 -5.79 -8.54 -3.68
C GLY A 131 -5.39 -7.81 -4.96
N VAL A 132 -5.43 -8.53 -6.06
CA VAL A 132 -4.93 -8.11 -7.38
C VAL A 132 -5.84 -8.66 -8.46
N TYR A 133 -6.16 -7.83 -9.45
CA TYR A 133 -6.84 -8.27 -10.66
C TYR A 133 -6.28 -7.59 -11.91
N CYS A 134 -6.34 -8.29 -13.03
CA CYS A 134 -5.88 -7.80 -14.31
C CYS A 134 -7.07 -7.57 -15.24
N THR A 135 -7.04 -6.45 -15.96
CA THR A 135 -7.81 -6.27 -17.20
C THR A 135 -6.88 -6.48 -18.39
N GLU A 136 -7.39 -6.38 -19.62
CA GLU A 136 -6.57 -6.51 -20.84
C GLU A 136 -5.39 -5.52 -20.87
N MET A 137 -5.57 -4.34 -20.28
CA MET A 137 -4.62 -3.22 -20.39
C MET A 137 -3.97 -2.83 -19.06
N HIS A 138 -4.47 -3.31 -17.92
CA HIS A 138 -4.08 -2.81 -16.61
C HIS A 138 -3.89 -3.94 -15.58
N LEU A 139 -2.85 -3.78 -14.76
CA LEU A 139 -2.69 -4.45 -13.47
C LEU A 139 -3.30 -3.55 -12.40
N ASN A 140 -4.24 -4.08 -11.62
CA ASN A 140 -4.93 -3.36 -10.56
C ASN A 140 -4.60 -4.01 -9.21
N MET A 141 -4.03 -3.24 -8.31
CA MET A 141 -3.73 -3.67 -6.94
C MET A 141 -4.74 -3.05 -6.00
N VAL A 142 -5.50 -3.87 -5.28
CA VAL A 142 -6.47 -3.43 -4.28
C VAL A 142 -5.76 -3.37 -2.93
N LEU A 143 -5.57 -2.17 -2.39
CA LEU A 143 -4.91 -1.93 -1.11
C LEU A 143 -5.90 -1.46 -0.05
N GLN A 144 -5.61 -1.76 1.21
CA GLN A 144 -6.28 -1.13 2.34
C GLN A 144 -6.16 0.40 2.23
N TYR A 145 -7.28 1.11 2.32
CA TYR A 145 -7.27 2.57 2.42
C TYR A 145 -6.97 3.00 3.87
N TYR A 146 -6.08 3.99 4.01
CA TYR A 146 -5.69 4.57 5.29
C TYR A 146 -6.10 6.04 5.34
N SER A 147 -7.12 6.34 6.16
CA SER A 147 -7.76 7.66 6.20
C SER A 147 -6.99 8.73 6.98
N GLY A 148 -5.94 8.36 7.72
CA GLY A 148 -5.08 9.32 8.43
C GLY A 148 -4.10 10.06 7.52
N GLY A 149 -4.13 9.78 6.21
CA GLY A 149 -3.27 10.43 5.22
C GLY A 149 -1.83 9.92 5.28
N THR A 150 -0.90 10.75 4.79
CA THR A 150 0.54 10.47 4.78
C THR A 150 1.28 11.24 5.87
N LEU A 151 2.49 10.79 6.23
CA LEU A 151 3.37 11.58 7.08
C LEU A 151 3.73 12.93 6.45
N THR A 152 3.71 13.05 5.12
CA THR A 152 3.86 14.35 4.44
C THR A 152 2.78 15.33 4.86
N GLU A 153 1.52 14.90 4.85
CA GLU A 153 0.37 15.72 5.25
C GLU A 153 0.40 16.02 6.74
N ARG A 154 0.80 15.04 7.55
CA ARG A 154 1.01 15.23 9.00
C ARG A 154 2.08 16.28 9.30
N ILE A 155 3.21 16.28 8.58
CA ILE A 155 4.26 17.30 8.71
C ILE A 155 3.71 18.66 8.29
N LYS A 156 3.04 18.76 7.13
CA LYS A 156 2.50 20.04 6.62
C LYS A 156 1.47 20.68 7.54
N SER A 157 0.64 19.87 8.20
CA SER A 157 -0.38 20.33 9.15
C SER A 157 0.17 20.66 10.54
N ALA A 158 1.40 20.25 10.85
CA ALA A 158 2.01 20.53 12.14
C ALA A 158 2.41 22.02 12.26
N PRO A 159 2.34 22.62 13.46
CA PRO A 159 2.87 23.97 13.70
C PRO A 159 4.32 24.08 13.27
N GLN A 160 4.63 25.09 12.45
CA GLN A 160 5.96 25.31 11.85
C GLN A 160 6.49 24.09 11.06
N GLN A 161 5.60 23.21 10.62
CA GLN A 161 5.89 21.94 9.98
C GLN A 161 6.74 20.97 10.82
N ARG A 162 6.63 21.03 12.15
CA ARG A 162 7.40 20.16 13.06
C ARG A 162 6.50 19.27 13.89
N VAL A 163 6.80 17.98 13.88
CA VAL A 163 6.13 16.97 14.70
C VAL A 163 6.77 16.95 16.08
N LYS A 164 5.95 16.85 17.14
CA LYS A 164 6.44 16.79 18.52
C LYS A 164 7.34 15.57 18.72
N GLN A 165 8.39 15.69 19.53
CA GLN A 165 9.39 14.64 19.70
C GLN A 165 8.80 13.28 20.09
N ALA A 166 7.87 13.23 21.06
CA ALA A 166 7.24 11.98 21.48
C ALA A 166 6.46 11.30 20.34
N GLU A 167 5.76 12.09 19.52
CA GLU A 167 5.01 11.57 18.38
C GLU A 167 5.96 11.13 17.24
N ALA A 168 7.00 11.91 16.96
CA ALA A 168 8.04 11.54 16.00
C ALA A 168 8.75 10.24 16.41
N ALA A 169 9.07 10.08 17.69
CA ALA A 169 9.63 8.83 18.23
C ALA A 169 8.69 7.65 18.00
N SER A 170 7.40 7.80 18.30
CA SER A 170 6.40 6.76 18.03
C SER A 170 6.35 6.36 16.55
N TYR A 171 6.35 7.34 15.64
CA TYR A 171 6.38 7.05 14.20
C TYR A 171 7.66 6.33 13.78
N ILE A 172 8.83 6.81 14.21
CA ILE A 172 10.11 6.18 13.86
C ILE A 172 10.21 4.76 14.39
N SER A 173 9.70 4.49 15.59
CA SER A 173 9.61 3.15 16.16
C SER A 173 8.81 2.20 15.28
N GLN A 174 7.61 2.64 14.90
CA GLN A 174 6.71 1.85 14.08
C GLN A 174 7.25 1.63 12.66
N ILE A 175 7.92 2.63 12.07
CA ILE A 175 8.59 2.48 10.77
C ILE A 175 9.75 1.49 10.91
N ALA A 176 10.57 1.59 11.95
CA ALA A 176 11.68 0.67 12.19
C ALA A 176 11.19 -0.78 12.32
N SER A 177 10.14 -1.00 13.12
CA SER A 177 9.49 -2.31 13.29
C SER A 177 8.97 -2.88 11.97
N GLY A 178 8.34 -2.04 11.14
CA GLY A 178 7.88 -2.43 9.81
C GLY A 178 9.02 -2.75 8.83
N LEU A 179 10.09 -1.95 8.84
CA LEU A 179 11.28 -2.17 8.01
C LEU A 179 12.02 -3.45 8.40
N ASP A 180 12.13 -3.73 9.70
CA ASP A 180 12.78 -4.93 10.22
C ASP A 180 12.05 -6.20 9.75
N HIS A 181 10.71 -6.17 9.74
CA HIS A 181 9.90 -7.23 9.10
C HIS A 181 10.19 -7.38 7.60
N ILE A 182 10.24 -6.26 6.85
CA ILE A 182 10.54 -6.25 5.41
C ILE A 182 11.93 -6.83 5.14
N HIS A 183 12.93 -6.44 5.93
CA HIS A 183 14.32 -6.87 5.79
C HIS A 183 14.50 -8.35 6.14
N ARG A 184 13.79 -8.87 7.15
CA ARG A 184 13.76 -10.31 7.48
C ARG A 184 13.18 -11.18 6.37
N LEU A 185 12.26 -10.65 5.58
CA LEU A 185 11.76 -11.31 4.37
C LEU A 185 12.74 -11.23 3.18
N GLY A 186 13.93 -10.66 3.39
CA GLY A 186 14.93 -10.49 2.35
C GLY A 186 14.52 -9.44 1.31
N VAL A 187 13.76 -8.41 1.70
CA VAL A 187 13.36 -7.32 0.80
C VAL A 187 14.01 -6.01 1.23
N ILE A 188 14.45 -5.19 0.27
CA ILE A 188 14.92 -3.82 0.48
C ILE A 188 13.89 -2.88 -0.15
N HIS A 189 13.37 -1.94 0.63
CA HIS A 189 12.28 -1.05 0.20
C HIS A 189 12.74 -0.02 -0.83
N ARG A 190 13.90 0.63 -0.57
CA ARG A 190 14.58 1.63 -1.42
C ARG A 190 13.85 2.96 -1.65
N ASP A 191 12.59 3.12 -1.23
CA ASP A 191 11.86 4.40 -1.33
C ASP A 191 11.20 4.84 -0.01
N ILE A 192 11.90 4.70 1.12
CA ILE A 192 11.40 5.21 2.39
C ILE A 192 11.45 6.74 2.39
N LYS A 193 10.26 7.36 2.48
CA LYS A 193 10.06 8.81 2.55
C LYS A 193 8.70 9.10 3.15
N GLU A 194 8.48 10.29 3.70
CA GLU A 194 7.22 10.66 4.36
C GLU A 194 5.98 10.58 3.45
N GLY A 195 6.16 10.57 2.13
CA GLY A 195 5.07 10.39 1.16
C GLY A 195 4.61 8.93 1.00
N ASN A 196 5.46 7.98 1.37
CA ASN A 196 5.19 6.54 1.30
C ASN A 196 4.87 5.92 2.67
N ILE A 197 4.81 6.75 3.72
CA ILE A 197 4.38 6.34 5.06
C ILE A 197 2.97 6.87 5.30
N PHE A 198 2.00 5.96 5.38
CA PHE A 198 0.60 6.26 5.63
C PHE A 198 0.26 6.13 7.11
N LEU A 199 -0.82 6.78 7.53
CA LEU A 199 -1.38 6.69 8.86
C LEU A 199 -2.81 6.14 8.80
N SER A 200 -3.10 5.15 9.62
CA SER A 200 -4.49 4.78 9.91
C SER A 200 -5.20 5.86 10.72
N SER A 201 -6.52 5.73 10.88
CA SER A 201 -7.34 6.64 11.70
C SER A 201 -6.90 6.73 13.17
N ASN A 202 -6.26 5.69 13.70
CA ASN A 202 -5.71 5.65 15.05
C ASN A 202 -4.20 5.98 15.13
N GLY A 203 -3.61 6.55 14.06
CA GLY A 203 -2.21 6.99 14.07
C GLY A 203 -1.18 5.86 13.94
N ILE A 204 -1.59 4.66 13.52
CA ILE A 204 -0.68 3.54 13.26
C ILE A 204 -0.04 3.74 11.88
N VAL A 205 1.29 3.68 11.85
CA VAL A 205 2.11 3.80 10.65
C VAL A 205 1.90 2.60 9.73
N LYS A 206 1.90 2.85 8.43
CA LYS A 206 1.84 1.84 7.37
C LYS A 206 2.83 2.20 6.26
N ILE A 207 3.90 1.41 6.13
CA ILE A 207 4.88 1.54 5.03
C ILE A 207 4.23 1.03 3.75
N GLY A 208 4.19 1.85 2.70
CA GLY A 208 3.62 1.47 1.41
C GLY A 208 4.49 1.87 0.22
N ASP A 209 3.97 1.59 -0.98
CA ASP A 209 4.62 1.77 -2.29
C ASP A 209 5.92 0.96 -2.47
N PHE A 210 5.75 -0.29 -2.89
CA PHE A 210 6.84 -1.25 -3.12
C PHE A 210 7.29 -1.27 -4.58
N GLY A 211 6.89 -0.27 -5.40
CA GLY A 211 7.11 -0.27 -6.85
C GLY A 211 8.57 -0.29 -7.29
N ILE A 212 9.50 0.04 -6.39
CA ILE A 212 10.94 -0.10 -6.60
C ILE A 212 11.63 -0.99 -5.57
N ALA A 213 10.88 -1.74 -4.77
CA ALA A 213 11.48 -2.69 -3.83
C ALA A 213 12.19 -3.82 -4.58
N VAL A 214 13.20 -4.41 -3.95
CA VAL A 214 13.97 -5.53 -4.52
C VAL A 214 14.18 -6.60 -3.47
N GLU A 215 14.34 -7.83 -3.94
CA GLU A 215 14.85 -8.91 -3.10
C GLU A 215 16.35 -8.70 -2.89
N ARG A 216 16.81 -9.05 -1.69
CA ARG A 216 18.20 -9.04 -1.31
C ARG A 216 18.94 -10.06 -2.17
N ASP A 217 20.06 -9.62 -2.74
CA ASP A 217 20.90 -10.51 -3.53
C ASP A 217 21.53 -11.57 -2.61
N PRO A 218 21.58 -12.86 -3.01
CA PRO A 218 22.25 -13.91 -2.24
C PRO A 218 23.73 -13.65 -1.96
N SER A 219 24.41 -12.87 -2.81
CA SER A 219 25.80 -12.41 -2.57
C SER A 219 25.92 -11.43 -1.39
N GLY A 220 24.79 -10.92 -0.89
CA GLY A 220 24.72 -9.95 0.20
C GLY A 220 24.71 -8.49 -0.27
N LEU A 221 25.02 -8.21 -1.53
CA LEU A 221 25.10 -6.87 -2.09
C LEU A 221 24.18 -6.70 -3.31
N ASN A 222 23.31 -5.69 -3.26
CA ASN A 222 22.47 -5.31 -4.37
C ASN A 222 23.11 -4.19 -5.19
N THR A 223 22.80 -4.13 -6.48
CA THR A 223 23.21 -3.04 -7.38
C THR A 223 21.99 -2.38 -8.04
N GLY A 224 22.23 -1.33 -8.81
CA GLY A 224 21.18 -0.63 -9.56
C GLY A 224 20.63 0.61 -8.87
N TYR A 225 19.89 1.40 -9.63
CA TYR A 225 19.34 2.68 -9.17
C TYR A 225 17.94 2.51 -8.56
N GLY A 226 17.61 3.39 -7.62
CA GLY A 226 16.31 3.47 -6.96
C GLY A 226 16.28 4.64 -5.97
N GLY A 227 15.09 4.96 -5.49
CA GLY A 227 14.85 5.94 -4.44
C GLY A 227 14.62 7.35 -4.95
N THR A 228 14.14 8.18 -4.03
CA THR A 228 13.91 9.60 -4.26
C THR A 228 15.13 10.39 -3.81
N ARG A 229 15.73 11.22 -4.70
CA ARG A 229 17.04 11.89 -4.51
C ARG A 229 17.32 12.45 -3.10
N GLY A 230 16.33 13.06 -2.44
CA GLY A 230 16.51 13.65 -1.10
C GLY A 230 16.58 12.65 0.06
N TRP A 231 16.30 11.37 -0.18
CA TRP A 231 16.31 10.28 0.80
C TRP A 231 17.34 9.21 0.48
N MET A 232 17.98 9.26 -0.70
CA MET A 232 18.96 8.26 -1.12
C MET A 232 20.20 8.26 -0.22
N SER A 233 20.74 7.07 0.05
CA SER A 233 21.98 6.90 0.80
C SER A 233 23.22 7.26 -0.04
N PRO A 234 24.37 7.61 0.59
CA PRO A 234 25.60 7.96 -0.11
C PRO A 234 26.06 6.91 -1.13
N GLU A 235 25.98 5.63 -0.78
CA GLU A 235 26.35 4.53 -1.67
C GLU A 235 25.43 4.43 -2.89
N MET A 236 24.12 4.66 -2.74
CA MET A 236 23.20 4.67 -3.88
C MET A 236 23.41 5.88 -4.79
N VAL A 237 23.68 7.05 -4.22
CA VAL A 237 24.03 8.26 -4.98
C VAL A 237 25.30 8.06 -5.79
N LYS A 238 26.30 7.37 -5.21
CA LYS A 238 27.56 7.00 -5.87
C LYS A 238 27.44 5.79 -6.81
N SER A 239 26.25 5.21 -6.97
CA SER A 239 26.02 3.97 -7.74
C SER A 239 26.90 2.79 -7.29
N LEU A 240 27.22 2.73 -5.99
CA LEU A 240 27.94 1.64 -5.36
C LEU A 240 26.97 0.52 -4.94
N PRO A 241 27.48 -0.72 -4.73
CA PRO A 241 26.68 -1.78 -4.13
C PRO A 241 26.15 -1.37 -2.76
N TYR A 242 24.93 -1.80 -2.44
CA TYR A 242 24.22 -1.42 -1.22
C TYR A 242 23.55 -2.63 -0.55
N THR A 243 23.13 -2.44 0.69
CA THR A 243 22.42 -3.44 1.50
C THR A 243 21.12 -2.83 2.06
N ILE A 244 20.47 -3.55 2.98
CA ILE A 244 19.32 -3.04 3.76
C ILE A 244 19.62 -1.71 4.48
N SER A 245 20.90 -1.39 4.73
CA SER A 245 21.31 -0.15 5.39
C SER A 245 20.94 1.13 4.63
N THR A 246 20.57 1.03 3.35
CA THR A 246 20.05 2.17 2.59
C THR A 246 18.67 2.64 3.08
N ASP A 247 17.82 1.71 3.54
CA ASP A 247 16.53 2.06 4.13
C ASP A 247 16.70 2.72 5.50
N ILE A 248 17.74 2.33 6.24
CA ILE A 248 18.11 2.92 7.55
C ILE A 248 18.52 4.39 7.38
N TRP A 249 19.32 4.70 6.35
CA TRP A 249 19.64 6.08 6.01
C TRP A 249 18.36 6.89 5.68
N SER A 250 17.49 6.31 4.84
CA SER A 250 16.23 6.93 4.43
C SER A 250 15.31 7.20 5.63
N LEU A 251 15.28 6.29 6.61
CA LEU A 251 14.59 6.49 7.89
C LEU A 251 15.19 7.64 8.70
N GLY A 252 16.51 7.80 8.72
CA GLY A 252 17.20 8.95 9.31
C GLY A 252 16.77 10.28 8.69
N VAL A 253 16.61 10.32 7.37
CA VAL A 253 16.10 11.50 6.65
C VAL A 253 14.66 11.82 7.09
N VAL A 254 13.80 10.79 7.21
CA VAL A 254 12.42 10.96 7.72
C VAL A 254 12.43 11.47 9.17
N CYS A 255 13.29 10.93 10.03
CA CYS A 255 13.42 11.36 11.43
C CYS A 255 13.80 12.84 11.53
N TYR A 256 14.84 13.25 10.80
CA TYR A 256 15.24 14.65 10.71
C TYR A 256 14.10 15.54 10.19
N ARG A 257 13.37 15.07 9.17
CA ARG A 257 12.25 15.80 8.56
C ARG A 257 11.12 16.05 9.54
N LEU A 258 10.76 15.04 10.34
CA LEU A 258 9.72 15.12 11.36
C LEU A 258 10.06 16.16 12.43
N LEU A 259 11.30 16.16 12.92
CA LEU A 259 11.72 17.02 14.03
C LEU A 259 12.00 18.47 13.61
N THR A 260 12.60 18.67 12.44
CA THR A 260 13.09 19.99 12.04
C THR A 260 12.12 20.72 11.10
N GLY A 261 11.20 20.00 10.46
CA GLY A 261 10.38 20.57 9.40
C GLY A 261 11.18 20.93 8.15
N LYS A 262 12.42 20.45 8.00
CA LYS A 262 13.27 20.64 6.82
C LYS A 262 13.93 19.33 6.38
N ARG A 263 14.42 19.26 5.15
CA ARG A 263 15.24 18.13 4.69
C ARG A 263 16.70 18.33 5.13
N PRO A 264 17.43 17.27 5.51
CA PRO A 264 18.82 17.38 5.99
C PRO A 264 19.78 17.77 4.87
N PHE A 265 19.56 17.24 3.66
CA PHE A 265 20.39 17.49 2.49
C PHE A 265 19.56 18.29 1.49
N LEU A 266 19.91 19.56 1.31
CA LEU A 266 19.31 20.45 0.31
C LEU A 266 20.41 20.97 -0.60
N ALA A 267 20.17 20.97 -1.90
CA ALA A 267 21.01 21.64 -2.87
C ALA A 267 20.78 23.16 -2.78
N HIS A 268 21.80 23.89 -2.33
CA HIS A 268 21.85 25.35 -2.34
C HIS A 268 23.25 25.80 -2.77
N ASP A 269 23.36 27.04 -3.27
CA ASP A 269 24.64 27.73 -3.50
C ASP A 269 25.62 26.96 -4.41
N GLY A 270 25.10 26.42 -5.52
CA GLY A 270 25.90 25.68 -6.51
C GLY A 270 26.23 24.24 -6.13
N SER A 271 25.98 23.81 -4.88
CA SER A 271 26.18 22.42 -4.47
C SER A 271 25.04 21.52 -4.91
N THR A 272 25.37 20.29 -5.31
CA THR A 272 24.39 19.26 -5.68
C THR A 272 23.89 18.50 -4.44
N TYR A 273 22.70 17.89 -4.54
CA TYR A 273 22.21 16.96 -3.51
C TYR A 273 23.24 15.86 -3.22
N SER A 274 23.87 15.37 -4.29
CA SER A 274 24.86 14.30 -4.20
C SER A 274 26.05 14.69 -3.34
N GLU A 275 26.60 15.89 -3.52
CA GLU A 275 27.74 16.38 -2.72
C GLU A 275 27.40 16.46 -1.23
N LYS A 276 26.23 17.00 -0.88
CA LYS A 276 25.79 17.11 0.52
C LYS A 276 25.56 15.76 1.16
N ILE A 277 24.89 14.84 0.44
CA ILE A 277 24.63 13.48 0.91
C ILE A 277 25.95 12.75 1.13
N VAL A 278 26.88 12.82 0.18
CA VAL A 278 28.18 12.15 0.26
C VAL A 278 29.06 12.70 1.37
N ALA A 279 28.99 14.01 1.63
CA ALA A 279 29.69 14.63 2.75
C ALA A 279 29.08 14.25 4.12
N GLY A 280 27.82 13.78 4.15
CA GLY A 280 27.10 13.50 5.40
C GLY A 280 26.83 14.74 6.26
N ALA A 281 27.05 15.93 5.71
CA ALA A 281 26.92 17.19 6.44
C ALA A 281 25.51 17.75 6.27
N TYR A 282 24.78 17.84 7.39
CA TYR A 282 23.45 18.45 7.46
C TYR A 282 23.42 19.53 8.55
N PRO A 283 22.53 20.53 8.46
CA PRO A 283 22.47 21.63 9.41
C PRO A 283 22.24 21.14 10.85
N SER A 284 23.03 21.65 11.78
CA SER A 284 22.72 21.53 13.20
C SER A 284 21.46 22.34 13.54
N SER A 285 20.76 21.92 14.58
CA SER A 285 19.53 22.54 15.05
C SER A 285 19.34 22.20 16.52
N MET A 286 18.79 23.12 17.31
CA MET A 286 18.46 22.85 18.72
C MET A 286 17.50 21.66 18.90
N TYR A 287 16.71 21.34 17.86
CA TYR A 287 15.83 20.17 17.85
C TYR A 287 16.56 18.82 17.71
N LEU A 288 17.87 18.87 17.44
CA LEU A 288 18.77 17.73 17.27
C LEU A 288 19.76 17.62 18.45
N GLU A 289 19.41 18.21 19.59
CA GLU A 289 20.16 18.02 20.83
C GLU A 289 19.67 16.77 21.57
N GLY A 290 20.55 16.18 22.39
CA GLY A 290 20.26 14.98 23.17
C GLY A 290 19.96 13.72 22.33
N ILE A 291 19.09 12.86 22.86
CA ILE A 291 18.83 11.50 22.35
C ILE A 291 18.38 11.49 20.88
N ALA A 292 17.55 12.46 20.49
CA ALA A 292 17.05 12.55 19.11
C ALA A 292 18.19 12.86 18.11
N GLY A 293 19.10 13.74 18.50
CA GLY A 293 20.31 14.05 17.73
C GLY A 293 21.25 12.87 17.58
N ASP A 294 21.48 12.15 18.69
CA ASP A 294 22.31 10.95 18.69
C ASP A 294 21.73 9.87 17.78
N LEU A 295 20.41 9.64 17.85
CA LEU A 295 19.75 8.67 16.97
C LEU A 295 19.90 9.06 15.49
N ILE A 296 19.70 10.34 15.14
CA ILE A 296 19.86 10.82 13.76
C ILE A 296 21.31 10.68 13.28
N ARG A 297 22.31 10.98 14.12
CA ARG A 297 23.74 10.77 13.80
C ARG A 297 24.04 9.31 13.47
N ARG A 298 23.44 8.38 14.22
CA ARG A 298 23.62 6.94 14.00
C ARG A 298 22.87 6.43 12.77
N PHE A 299 21.72 6.99 12.41
CA PHE A 299 21.05 6.69 11.14
C PHE A 299 21.81 7.24 9.92
N LEU A 300 22.25 8.49 10.00
CA LEU A 300 22.88 9.23 8.91
C LEU A 300 24.41 9.08 8.92
N ASN A 301 24.92 7.93 9.37
CA ASN A 301 26.33 7.61 9.23
C ASN A 301 26.65 7.34 7.75
N VAL A 302 27.65 8.03 7.21
CA VAL A 302 28.04 7.89 5.80
C VAL A 302 28.53 6.48 5.50
N ASP A 303 29.26 5.86 6.44
CA ASP A 303 29.66 4.47 6.33
C ASP A 303 28.45 3.56 6.61
N PRO A 304 27.96 2.79 5.61
CA PRO A 304 26.80 1.93 5.79
C PRO A 304 27.00 0.82 6.83
N THR A 305 28.25 0.44 7.14
CA THR A 305 28.57 -0.59 8.14
C THR A 305 28.51 -0.07 9.58
N GLN A 306 28.56 1.25 9.75
CA GLN A 306 28.52 1.94 11.04
C GLN A 306 27.14 2.54 11.33
N ARG A 307 26.14 2.29 10.48
CA ARG A 307 24.76 2.69 10.73
C ARG A 307 24.14 1.79 11.81
N ILE A 308 23.31 2.39 12.65
CA ILE A 308 22.53 1.66 13.67
C ILE A 308 21.67 0.57 13.03
N ASP A 309 21.51 -0.56 13.72
CA ASP A 309 20.55 -1.59 13.34
C ASP A 309 19.12 -1.25 13.79
N LEU A 310 18.11 -1.78 13.09
CA LEU A 310 16.70 -1.51 13.40
C LEU A 310 16.29 -2.02 14.79
N HIS A 311 16.86 -3.13 15.26
CA HIS A 311 16.59 -3.65 16.61
C HIS A 311 17.09 -2.71 17.72
N GLU A 312 18.22 -2.05 17.50
CA GLU A 312 18.77 -1.06 18.44
C GLU A 312 17.97 0.25 18.45
N THR A 313 17.27 0.54 17.35
CA THR A 313 16.39 1.72 17.24
C THR A 313 15.21 1.64 18.21
N GLU A 314 14.62 0.46 18.37
CA GLU A 314 13.51 0.24 19.32
C GLU A 314 13.98 0.40 20.77
N THR A 315 15.20 -0.08 21.08
CA THR A 315 15.77 -0.02 22.44
C THR A 315 16.19 1.40 22.85
N ALA A 316 16.63 2.23 21.89
CA ALA A 316 17.01 3.62 22.15
C ALA A 316 15.84 4.48 22.69
N GLN A 317 14.59 4.06 22.46
CA GLN A 317 13.39 4.76 22.91
C GLN A 317 12.97 4.41 24.34
N THR A 318 13.23 3.17 24.78
CA THR A 318 12.92 2.73 26.15
C THR A 318 13.73 3.52 27.19
N ARG A 319 14.88 4.07 26.79
CA ARG A 319 15.71 4.97 27.63
C ARG A 319 15.28 6.44 27.61
N ALA A 320 14.32 6.81 26.74
CA ALA A 320 13.85 8.17 26.53
C ALA A 320 12.41 8.40 27.05
N SER A 321 11.77 7.36 27.59
CA SER A 321 10.49 7.48 28.28
C SER A 321 10.77 7.82 29.75
N PRO A 322 10.19 8.90 30.30
CA PRO A 322 10.43 9.33 31.68
C PRO A 322 9.95 8.31 32.73
#